data_AF-S9UQU3-F1
#
_entry.id   AF-S9UQU3-F1
#
_cell.length_a   1.000
_cell.length_b   1.000
_cell.length_c   1.000
_cell.angle_alpha   90.00
_cell.angle_beta   90.00
_cell.angle_gamma   90.00
#
_symmetry.space_group_name_H-M   'P 1'
#
loop_
_entity.id
_entity.type
_entity.pdbx_description
1 polymer ?
#
loop_
_entity_poly.entity_id
_entity_poly.type
_entity_poly.pdbx_seq_one_letter_code
_entity_poly.pdbx_strand_id
1 'polypeptide(L)'
;MQNPANAMLIHQSMEQYTMLDYANHVLEQCWDICYDKNVTREELTAGDLSDGKTQKMDACARKCVARQFEVMRLMNESRQQREQEAMANMAGMGM
;
A
#
# COMPACT_ATOMS: atom_id res chain seq x y z
N MET A 1 32.54 15.81 9.73
CA MET A 1 32.51 14.37 9.40
C MET A 1 31.14 13.85 9.72
N GLN A 2 30.34 13.46 8.73
CA GLN A 2 29.04 12.83 8.96
C GLN A 2 29.27 11.44 9.53
N ASN A 3 28.67 11.16 10.70
CA ASN A 3 28.75 9.85 11.34
C ASN A 3 27.88 8.86 10.53
N PRO A 4 28.44 7.81 9.92
CA PRO A 4 27.69 6.88 9.06
C PRO A 4 26.52 6.19 9.78
N ALA A 5 26.59 6.06 11.12
CA ALA A 5 25.49 5.55 11.93
C ALA A 5 24.24 6.45 11.88
N ASN A 6 24.40 7.78 11.81
CA ASN A 6 23.27 8.70 11.72
C ASN A 6 22.58 8.61 10.35
N ALA A 7 23.35 8.40 9.27
CA ALA A 7 22.79 8.25 7.93
C ALA A 7 21.93 6.97 7.82
N MET A 8 22.38 5.85 8.42
CA MET A 8 21.62 4.61 8.46
C MET A 8 20.32 4.75 9.27
N LEU A 9 20.37 5.40 10.44
CA LEU A 9 19.20 5.64 11.29
C LEU A 9 18.16 6.55 10.61
N ILE A 10 18.62 7.58 9.90
CA ILE A 10 17.74 8.47 9.13
C ILE A 10 17.06 7.68 7.99
N HIS A 11 17.81 6.86 7.26
CA HIS A 11 17.25 6.04 6.19
C HIS A 11 16.16 5.08 6.70
N GLN A 12 16.45 4.35 7.79
CA GLN A 12 15.50 3.44 8.39
C GLN A 12 14.23 4.15 8.89
N SER A 13 14.38 5.35 9.44
CA SER A 13 13.25 6.16 9.91
C SER A 13 12.39 6.66 8.73
N MET A 14 13.03 7.05 7.62
CA MET A 14 12.31 7.42 6.39
C MET A 14 11.55 6.25 5.79
N GLU A 15 12.13 5.05 5.76
CA GLU A 15 11.45 3.83 5.31
C GLU A 15 10.20 3.54 6.16
N GLN A 16 10.35 3.58 7.49
CA GLN A 16 9.22 3.35 8.41
C GLN A 16 8.10 4.38 8.23
N TYR A 17 8.46 5.67 8.14
CA TYR A 17 7.48 6.73 7.91
C TYR A 17 6.75 6.55 6.59
N THR A 18 7.47 6.25 5.51
CA THR A 18 6.89 6.05 4.18
C THR A 18 5.95 4.84 4.17
N MET A 19 6.31 3.75 4.86
CA MET A 19 5.46 2.57 4.99
C MET A 19 4.18 2.86 5.77
N LEU A 20 4.27 3.66 6.84
CA LEU A 20 3.10 4.07 7.63
C LEU A 20 2.17 4.98 6.83
N ASP A 21 2.73 5.96 6.10
CA ASP A 21 1.96 6.84 5.23
C ASP A 21 1.22 6.06 4.14
N TYR A 22 1.92 5.12 3.49
CA TYR A 22 1.30 4.21 2.53
C TYR A 22 0.20 3.35 3.16
N ALA A 23 0.42 2.81 4.36
CA ALA A 23 -0.59 2.03 5.06
C ALA A 23 -1.85 2.86 5.34
N ASN A 24 -1.70 4.11 5.79
CA ASN A 24 -2.82 5.02 5.99
C ASN A 24 -3.58 5.29 4.68
N HIS A 25 -2.85 5.52 3.59
CA HIS A 25 -3.47 5.73 2.28
C HIS A 25 -4.27 4.51 1.80
N VAL A 26 -3.73 3.30 1.98
CA VAL A 26 -4.45 2.05 1.65
C VAL A 26 -5.71 1.90 2.50
N LEU A 27 -5.64 2.21 3.79
CA LEU A 27 -6.80 2.13 4.68
C LEU A 27 -7.88 3.12 4.28
N GLU A 28 -7.53 4.36 3.92
CA GLU A 28 -8.46 5.38 3.42
C GLU A 28 -9.14 4.93 2.13
N GLN A 29 -8.38 4.46 1.13
CA GLN A 29 -8.96 3.97 -0.12
C GLN A 29 -9.89 2.76 0.10
N CYS A 30 -9.50 1.82 0.97
CA CYS A 30 -10.33 0.67 1.26
C CYS A 30 -11.57 1.04 2.08
N TRP A 31 -11.50 2.07 2.91
CA TRP A 31 -12.67 2.64 3.57
C TRP A 31 -13.66 3.19 2.53
N ASP A 32 -13.20 4.02 1.60
CA ASP A 32 -14.06 4.61 0.57
C ASP A 32 -14.72 3.55 -0.33
N ILE A 33 -13.95 2.52 -0.70
CA ILE A 33 -14.43 1.43 -1.56
C ILE A 33 -15.44 0.54 -0.83
N CYS A 34 -15.15 0.16 0.41
CA CYS A 34 -15.89 -0.90 1.09
C CYS A 34 -16.98 -0.38 2.04
N TYR A 35 -16.81 0.81 2.62
CA TYR A 35 -17.72 1.37 3.63
C TYR A 35 -18.52 2.54 3.04
N ASP A 36 -17.86 3.61 2.56
CA ASP A 36 -18.55 4.84 2.13
C ASP A 36 -19.58 4.59 1.01
N LYS A 37 -19.23 3.76 0.03
CA LYS A 37 -20.14 3.41 -1.08
C LYS A 37 -21.28 2.47 -0.69
N ASN A 38 -21.17 1.77 0.45
CA ASN A 38 -22.09 0.71 0.82
C ASN A 38 -22.96 1.06 2.01
N VAL A 39 -22.63 2.10 2.79
CA VAL A 39 -23.37 2.49 3.99
C VAL A 39 -24.03 3.84 3.76
N THR A 40 -25.34 3.94 4.01
CA THR A 40 -26.03 5.24 3.95
C THR A 40 -25.72 6.05 5.21
N ARG A 41 -25.90 7.36 5.12
CA ARG A 41 -25.68 8.26 6.25
C ARG A 41 -26.57 7.88 7.45
N GLU A 42 -27.81 7.47 7.19
CA GLU A 42 -28.77 7.06 8.21
C GLU A 42 -28.28 5.82 8.96
N GLU A 43 -27.79 4.80 8.24
CA GLU A 43 -27.24 3.57 8.83
C GLU A 43 -26.01 3.85 9.70
N LEU A 44 -25.12 4.74 9.23
CA LEU A 44 -23.96 5.21 10.00
C LEU A 44 -24.37 5.90 11.30
N THR A 45 -25.38 6.77 11.25
CA THR A 45 -25.85 7.50 12.44
C THR A 45 -26.65 6.63 13.41
N ALA A 46 -27.35 5.63 12.92
CA ALA A 46 -28.11 4.69 13.75
C ALA A 46 -27.21 3.71 14.50
N GLY A 47 -25.98 3.48 14.01
CA GLY A 47 -25.04 2.54 14.60
C GLY A 47 -25.46 1.08 14.47
N ASP A 48 -26.46 0.79 13.64
CA ASP A 48 -27.05 -0.53 13.47
C ASP A 48 -26.99 -0.94 11.98
N LEU A 49 -25.98 -1.75 11.66
CA LEU A 49 -25.80 -2.37 10.35
C LEU A 49 -26.19 -3.84 10.47
N SER A 50 -27.02 -4.33 9.54
CA SER A 50 -27.36 -5.76 9.52
C SER A 50 -26.11 -6.64 9.42
N ASP A 51 -26.10 -7.78 10.10
CA ASP A 51 -24.96 -8.71 10.12
C ASP A 51 -24.46 -9.09 8.71
N GLY A 52 -25.38 -9.35 7.78
CA GLY A 52 -25.03 -9.71 6.40
C GLY A 52 -24.31 -8.58 5.66
N LYS A 53 -24.58 -7.32 6.02
CA LYS A 53 -23.92 -6.14 5.46
C LYS A 53 -22.54 -5.96 6.07
N THR A 54 -22.43 -6.06 7.40
CA THR A 54 -21.15 -6.04 8.12
C THR A 54 -20.19 -7.10 7.60
N GLN A 55 -20.65 -8.34 7.43
CA GLN A 55 -19.83 -9.43 6.88
C GLN A 55 -19.32 -9.15 5.47
N LYS A 56 -20.14 -8.56 4.61
CA LYS A 56 -19.75 -8.18 3.24
C LYS A 56 -18.71 -7.06 3.24
N MET A 57 -18.87 -6.06 4.11
CA MET A 57 -17.93 -4.95 4.26
C MET A 57 -16.58 -5.44 4.77
N ASP A 58 -16.56 -6.30 5.79
CA ASP A 58 -15.33 -6.91 6.30
C ASP A 58 -14.62 -7.76 5.24
N ALA A 59 -15.40 -8.54 4.47
CA ALA A 59 -14.86 -9.33 3.37
C ALA A 59 -14.28 -8.45 2.26
N CYS A 60 -14.92 -7.32 1.95
CA CYS A 60 -14.41 -6.33 1.02
C CYS A 60 -13.10 -5.73 1.53
N ALA A 61 -13.05 -5.27 2.78
CA ALA A 61 -11.89 -4.61 3.36
C ALA A 61 -10.64 -5.50 3.30
N ARG A 62 -10.77 -6.77 3.72
CA ARG A 62 -9.68 -7.75 3.65
C ARG A 62 -9.17 -7.96 2.23
N LYS A 63 -10.08 -8.06 1.25
CA LYS A 63 -9.72 -8.25 -0.16
C LYS A 63 -9.06 -7.00 -0.75
N CYS A 64 -9.58 -5.81 -0.42
CA CYS A 64 -9.04 -4.54 -0.90
C CYS A 64 -7.59 -4.34 -0.43
N VAL A 65 -7.35 -4.50 0.88
CA VAL A 65 -6.00 -4.36 1.45
C VAL A 65 -5.04 -5.39 0.83
N ALA A 66 -5.44 -6.67 0.76
CA ALA A 66 -4.64 -7.72 0.15
C ALA A 66 -4.28 -7.40 -1.31
N ARG A 67 -5.23 -6.86 -2.08
CA ARG A 67 -5.00 -6.49 -3.48
C ARG A 67 -4.05 -5.32 -3.62
N GLN A 68 -4.13 -4.31 -2.75
CA GLN A 68 -3.21 -3.15 -2.78
C GLN A 68 -1.76 -3.58 -2.54
N PHE A 69 -1.52 -4.44 -1.55
CA PHE A 69 -0.18 -4.99 -1.30
C PHE A 69 0.32 -5.87 -2.45
N GLU A 70 -0.56 -6.65 -3.06
CA GLU A 70 -0.21 -7.46 -4.24
C GLU A 70 0.16 -6.58 -5.45
N VAL A 71 -0.59 -5.50 -5.70
CA VAL A 71 -0.26 -4.55 -6.77
C VAL A 71 1.10 -3.89 -6.49
N MET A 72 1.35 -3.45 -5.26
CA MET A 72 2.65 -2.90 -4.87
C MET A 72 3.80 -3.89 -5.10
N ARG A 73 3.62 -5.16 -4.71
CA ARG A 73 4.61 -6.22 -4.95
C ARG A 73 4.93 -6.35 -6.44
N LEU A 74 3.90 -6.46 -7.28
CA LEU A 74 4.04 -6.57 -8.74
C LEU A 74 4.72 -5.34 -9.35
N MET A 75 4.41 -4.13 -8.86
CA MET A 75 5.05 -2.89 -9.32
C MET A 75 6.54 -2.86 -8.98
N ASN A 76 6.92 -3.29 -7.77
CA ASN A 76 8.32 -3.37 -7.34
C ASN A 76 9.09 -4.42 -8.15
N GLU A 77 8.51 -5.60 -8.39
CA GLU A 77 9.10 -6.64 -9.23
C GLU A 77 9.32 -6.14 -10.66
N SER A 78 8.30 -5.50 -11.24
CA SER A 78 8.40 -4.90 -12.57
C SER A 78 9.45 -3.80 -12.65
N ARG A 79 9.62 -3.00 -11.58
CA ARG A 79 10.68 -1.98 -11.50
C ARG A 79 12.07 -2.62 -11.50
N GLN A 80 12.27 -3.64 -10.65
CA GLN A 80 13.55 -4.36 -10.56
C GLN A 80 13.93 -5.03 -11.88
N GLN A 81 12.96 -5.61 -12.59
CA GLN A 81 13.20 -6.19 -13.92
C GLN A 81 13.71 -5.14 -14.92
N ARG A 82 13.06 -3.96 -14.98
CA ARG A 82 13.52 -2.86 -15.84
C ARG A 82 14.92 -2.35 -15.47
N GLU A 83 15.23 -2.27 -14.18
CA GLU A 83 16.56 -1.89 -13.70
C GLU A 83 17.63 -2.91 -14.12
N GLN A 84 17.32 -4.20 -14.02
CA GLN A 84 18.21 -5.29 -14.47
C GLN A 84 18.43 -5.25 -16.00
N GLU A 85 17.37 -5.08 -16.78
CA GLU A 85 17.45 -4.93 -18.24
C GLU A 85 18.29 -3.71 -18.64
N ALA A 86 18.11 -2.58 -17.97
CA ALA A 86 18.89 -1.37 -18.21
C ALA A 86 20.39 -1.57 -17.91
N MET A 87 20.72 -2.25 -16.80
CA MET A 87 22.11 -2.57 -16.47
C MET A 87 22.73 -3.56 -17.47
N ALA A 88 21.99 -4.59 -17.90
CA ALA A 88 22.44 -5.54 -18.91
C ALA A 88 22.70 -4.85 -20.26
N ASN A 89 21.81 -3.93 -20.67
CA ASN A 89 21.99 -3.14 -21.89
C ASN A 89 23.19 -2.18 -21.79
N MET A 90 23.42 -1.54 -20.65
CA MET A 90 24.60 -0.69 -20.43
C MET A 90 25.90 -1.51 -20.44
N ALA A 91 25.90 -2.70 -19.83
CA ALA A 91 27.06 -3.59 -19.85
C ALA A 91 27.34 -4.16 -21.25
N GLY A 92 26.30 -4.34 -22.08
CA GLY A 92 26.42 -4.80 -23.46
C GLY A 92 26.91 -3.74 -24.46
N MET A 93 26.79 -2.44 -24.15
CA MET A 93 27.30 -1.34 -24.98
C MET A 93 28.78 -0.96 -24.71
N GLY A 94 29.46 -1.70 -23.82
CA GLY A 94 30.87 -1.49 -23.47
C GLY A 94 31.88 -2.36 -24.24
N MET A 95 31.47 -3.06 -25.31
CA MET A 95 32.35 -3.76 -26.25
C MET A 95 32.42 -3.05 -27.60
#